data_AF-A0A540L4P1-F1
#
_entry.id   AF-A0A540L4P1-F1
#
_cell.length_a   1.000
_cell.length_b   1.000
_cell.length_c   1.000
_cell.angle_alpha   90.00
_cell.angle_beta   90.00
_cell.angle_gamma   90.00
#
_symmetry.space_group_name_H-M   'P 1'
#
loop_
_entity.id
_entity.type
_entity.pdbx_description
1 polymer ?
#
loop_
_entity_poly.entity_id
_entity_poly.type
_entity_poly.pdbx_seq_one_letter_code
_entity_poly.pdbx_strand_id
1 'polypeptide(L)'
;MGSCLCTPAKAGVHHRRRNIIKPLPQNSVHDSSPRKSSVAAVPHHRSIIWVLDKTAGDDIFGKYLFGKELGRGEFGITYRCVHRETGEPFACKTISKSKLKTEIDVEDVRREAEIMRHLPKHLNIVCFKEAYEDREAVYLVMELCEGGELFDRIVAKVHYTERAAANVTRTMLEVCQVCHKHGVIHRDMKPENFLFADSSENAQLKAIDFGLATFFEPGQRFTEIVGSPYYMAPEVLRRNYGSEVDVWSAGVILYILLCGVPPFWAESEEGIAQAIVRGTIDFERETWKQVSEEAKELVRRMLDPNPHNRLTVEEVLDHPWIRNANQVPNVPLGENVTLRIKQFSLMNKFKKKVLTVVADNLPEDQIGGIRQIFEMMDIDNNGNLTFEELRDGLVKIGHNVADPDVHMLLDAADADGNGTLSCEEFVMVSVHLKKIDSDEFLHQAFGYFDKNNSGYIEFEELREALLDDTLGPANEQVIQDIIFDVDLDKDGRISFGEFKGMMKTGMDWKMSSRQYSRALLNVLSRKLLKDESLQANYNEE
;
A
#
# COMPACT_ATOMS: atom_id res chain seq x y z
N MET A 1 -41.57 44.99 -6.02
CA MET A 1 -41.40 46.00 -7.08
C MET A 1 -40.57 45.30 -8.15
N GLY A 2 -41.11 44.83 -9.29
CA GLY A 2 -41.63 45.60 -10.44
C GLY A 2 -40.45 45.93 -11.39
N SER A 3 -40.43 45.69 -12.70
CA SER A 3 -41.43 45.29 -13.73
C SER A 3 -40.67 44.83 -15.02
N CYS A 4 -41.17 44.22 -16.10
CA CYS A 4 -42.49 43.74 -16.57
C CYS A 4 -42.25 42.58 -17.59
N LEU A 5 -43.07 41.51 -17.64
CA LEU A 5 -44.19 41.27 -18.59
C LEU A 5 -43.93 41.47 -20.10
N CYS A 6 -44.06 40.38 -20.89
CA CYS A 6 -45.04 40.28 -22.00
C CYS A 6 -45.17 38.86 -22.60
N THR A 7 -46.41 38.41 -22.82
CA THR A 7 -46.79 37.31 -23.75
C THR A 7 -47.72 37.91 -24.82
N PRO A 8 -47.99 37.24 -25.97
CA PRO A 8 -49.14 36.33 -26.02
C PRO A 8 -49.02 35.14 -27.00
N ALA A 9 -49.98 34.21 -26.92
CA ALA A 9 -50.13 33.07 -27.83
C ALA A 9 -51.07 33.34 -29.02
N LYS A 10 -50.98 32.53 -30.09
CA LYS A 10 -52.12 31.83 -30.74
C LYS A 10 -51.69 30.93 -31.92
N ALA A 11 -52.51 29.92 -32.19
CA ALA A 11 -52.34 28.95 -33.28
C ALA A 11 -53.21 29.26 -34.52
N GLY A 12 -52.92 28.64 -35.67
CA GLY A 12 -53.94 28.49 -36.72
C GLY A 12 -53.51 28.13 -38.16
N VAL A 13 -54.07 27.01 -38.66
CA VAL A 13 -54.61 26.78 -40.02
C VAL A 13 -53.71 26.26 -41.17
N HIS A 14 -54.12 25.06 -41.66
CA HIS A 14 -54.15 24.43 -43.01
C HIS A 14 -53.52 25.12 -44.26
N HIS A 15 -53.19 24.44 -45.39
CA HIS A 15 -53.85 23.28 -46.04
C HIS A 15 -53.06 22.70 -47.25
N ARG A 16 -53.26 21.40 -47.61
CA ARG A 16 -53.13 20.77 -48.97
C ARG A 16 -51.72 20.69 -49.63
N ARG A 17 -51.40 19.77 -50.58
CA ARG A 17 -51.89 18.43 -51.04
C ARG A 17 -50.93 17.94 -52.17
N ARG A 18 -50.49 16.67 -52.18
CA ARG A 18 -50.69 15.68 -53.29
C ARG A 18 -49.83 14.40 -53.13
N ASN A 19 -50.42 13.29 -53.58
CA ASN A 19 -49.83 11.93 -53.62
C ASN A 19 -48.89 11.78 -54.85
N ILE A 20 -48.19 10.64 -55.04
CA ILE A 20 -48.72 9.51 -55.84
C ILE A 20 -47.92 8.20 -55.65
N ILE A 21 -48.64 7.13 -55.22
CA ILE A 21 -48.67 5.70 -55.68
C ILE A 21 -47.35 4.87 -55.62
N LYS A 22 -47.20 3.81 -54.78
CA LYS A 22 -47.77 2.41 -54.75
C LYS A 22 -47.24 1.48 -55.88
N PRO A 23 -47.16 0.11 -55.71
CA PRO A 23 -48.00 -0.74 -54.86
C PRO A 23 -47.33 -1.90 -54.05
N LEU A 24 -48.16 -2.59 -53.26
CA LEU A 24 -47.94 -3.93 -52.65
C LEU A 24 -48.63 -5.02 -53.48
N PRO A 25 -48.30 -6.31 -53.27
CA PRO A 25 -49.26 -7.41 -53.32
C PRO A 25 -49.52 -8.02 -51.92
N GLN A 26 -50.65 -8.73 -51.78
CA GLN A 26 -51.16 -9.30 -50.52
C GLN A 26 -51.15 -10.85 -50.51
N ASN A 27 -51.54 -11.40 -49.35
CA ASN A 27 -52.24 -12.69 -49.13
C ASN A 27 -51.43 -13.97 -48.82
N SER A 28 -51.36 -14.26 -47.50
CA SER A 28 -51.88 -15.48 -46.83
C SER A 28 -51.58 -16.89 -47.36
N VAL A 29 -51.16 -17.79 -46.45
CA VAL A 29 -51.88 -19.04 -46.03
C VAL A 29 -51.15 -19.71 -44.82
N HIS A 30 -51.91 -20.48 -44.03
CA HIS A 30 -51.57 -21.39 -42.89
C HIS A 30 -50.17 -22.09 -42.93
N ASP A 31 -49.51 -22.60 -41.88
CA ASP A 31 -49.94 -23.33 -40.67
C ASP A 31 -48.75 -23.67 -39.70
N SER A 32 -49.04 -24.05 -38.44
CA SER A 32 -48.32 -25.01 -37.57
C SER A 32 -46.82 -24.88 -37.15
N SER A 33 -46.59 -24.33 -35.95
CA SER A 33 -45.66 -24.83 -34.88
C SER A 33 -44.11 -24.89 -35.12
N PRO A 34 -43.26 -25.18 -34.09
CA PRO A 34 -43.40 -25.03 -32.64
C PRO A 34 -42.36 -24.05 -32.03
N ARG A 35 -42.44 -23.81 -30.71
CA ARG A 35 -41.45 -23.04 -29.92
C ARG A 35 -40.04 -23.64 -30.04
N LYS A 36 -39.02 -22.82 -30.33
CA LYS A 36 -37.61 -23.18 -30.09
C LYS A 36 -37.20 -22.78 -28.68
N SER A 37 -36.51 -23.70 -28.02
CA SER A 37 -36.03 -23.64 -26.64
C SER A 37 -35.01 -22.53 -26.41
N SER A 38 -34.99 -22.00 -25.18
CA SER A 38 -33.88 -21.22 -24.64
C SER A 38 -32.57 -21.99 -24.81
N VAL A 39 -31.58 -21.34 -25.41
CA VAL A 39 -30.19 -21.83 -25.36
C VAL A 39 -29.73 -21.61 -23.92
N ALA A 40 -29.50 -22.69 -23.19
CA ALA A 40 -28.89 -22.60 -21.87
C ALA A 40 -27.47 -22.04 -22.01
N ALA A 41 -27.12 -21.04 -21.19
CA ALA A 41 -25.77 -20.54 -21.15
C ALA A 41 -24.81 -21.68 -20.79
N VAL A 42 -23.79 -21.90 -21.63
CA VAL A 42 -22.70 -22.83 -21.31
C VAL A 42 -21.94 -22.24 -20.13
N PRO A 43 -21.73 -22.97 -19.02
CA PRO A 43 -20.92 -22.46 -17.93
C PRO A 43 -19.50 -22.22 -18.46
N HIS A 44 -19.01 -20.99 -18.37
CA HIS A 44 -17.59 -20.73 -18.59
C HIS A 44 -16.80 -21.46 -17.52
N HIS A 45 -16.22 -22.59 -17.91
CA HIS A 45 -15.30 -23.34 -17.09
C HIS A 45 -14.05 -22.45 -16.94
N ARG A 46 -13.95 -21.68 -15.84
CA ARG A 46 -12.71 -20.96 -15.49
C ARG A 46 -11.59 -22.01 -15.52
N SER A 47 -10.64 -21.83 -16.42
CA SER A 47 -9.44 -22.66 -16.50
C SER A 47 -8.70 -22.53 -15.19
N ILE A 48 -8.31 -23.65 -14.57
CA ILE A 48 -7.53 -23.62 -13.34
C ILE A 48 -6.16 -23.03 -13.68
N ILE A 49 -5.91 -21.80 -13.21
CA ILE A 49 -4.64 -21.11 -13.39
C ILE A 49 -3.63 -21.78 -12.45
N TRP A 50 -2.49 -22.16 -13.02
CA TRP A 50 -1.31 -22.61 -12.27
C TRP A 50 -0.24 -21.53 -12.36
N VAL A 51 0.30 -21.14 -11.21
CA VAL A 51 1.14 -19.97 -11.00
C VAL A 51 2.61 -20.39 -10.93
N LEU A 52 2.93 -21.41 -10.13
CA LEU A 52 4.31 -21.81 -9.85
C LEU A 52 4.83 -22.90 -10.80
N ASP A 53 5.96 -22.62 -11.43
CA ASP A 53 6.70 -23.58 -12.27
C ASP A 53 7.27 -24.77 -11.47
N LYS A 54 7.44 -24.60 -10.16
CA LYS A 54 7.94 -25.62 -9.22
C LYS A 54 7.12 -25.58 -7.94
N THR A 55 6.63 -26.74 -7.51
CA THR A 55 5.90 -26.93 -6.25
C THR A 55 6.44 -28.17 -5.52
N ALA A 56 6.20 -28.26 -4.22
CA ALA A 56 6.44 -29.46 -3.40
C ALA A 56 5.24 -30.44 -3.41
N GLY A 57 4.10 -30.01 -3.95
CA GLY A 57 2.84 -30.74 -4.04
C GLY A 57 1.65 -29.78 -4.04
N ASP A 58 0.45 -30.36 -3.99
CA ASP A 58 -0.85 -29.68 -3.83
C ASP A 58 -1.43 -29.83 -2.41
N ASP A 59 -1.19 -30.96 -1.73
CA ASP A 59 -1.63 -31.15 -0.34
C ASP A 59 -0.65 -30.57 0.70
N ILE A 60 -0.69 -29.25 0.91
CA ILE A 60 0.05 -28.61 2.02
C ILE A 60 -0.52 -29.02 3.40
N PHE A 61 -1.83 -29.23 3.50
CA PHE A 61 -2.52 -29.47 4.78
C PHE A 61 -2.22 -30.87 5.36
N GLY A 62 -1.90 -31.85 4.51
CA GLY A 62 -1.40 -33.16 4.91
C GLY A 62 -0.01 -33.11 5.57
N LYS A 63 0.78 -32.07 5.30
CA LYS A 63 2.18 -31.94 5.78
C LYS A 63 2.37 -30.86 6.85
N TYR A 64 1.57 -29.79 6.82
CA TYR A 64 1.59 -28.69 7.76
C TYR A 64 0.25 -28.53 8.50
N LEU A 65 0.33 -28.22 9.80
CA LEU A 65 -0.80 -27.79 10.61
C LEU A 65 -0.78 -26.25 10.69
N PHE A 66 -1.83 -25.60 10.16
CA PHE A 66 -1.99 -24.15 10.24
C PHE A 66 -2.53 -23.73 11.62
N GLY A 67 -2.11 -22.55 12.08
CA GLY A 67 -2.50 -21.92 13.33
C GLY A 67 -2.91 -20.46 13.10
N LYS A 68 -2.55 -19.56 14.04
CA LYS A 68 -2.96 -18.15 14.00
C LYS A 68 -2.47 -17.41 12.75
N GLU A 69 -3.26 -16.42 12.33
CA GLU A 69 -2.81 -15.37 11.41
C GLU A 69 -1.67 -14.58 12.08
N LEU A 70 -0.62 -14.28 11.30
CA LEU A 70 0.54 -13.48 11.71
C LEU A 70 0.52 -12.09 11.07
N GLY A 71 -0.12 -11.96 9.92
CA GLY A 71 -0.28 -10.69 9.23
C GLY A 71 -0.99 -10.84 7.89
N ARG A 72 -1.51 -9.73 7.40
CA ARG A 72 -2.25 -9.64 6.14
C ARG A 72 -1.58 -8.65 5.20
N GLY A 73 -1.38 -9.08 3.96
CA GLY A 73 -1.01 -8.22 2.83
C GLY A 73 -2.13 -8.20 1.79
N GLU A 74 -1.90 -7.44 0.72
CA GLU A 74 -2.82 -7.27 -0.41
C GLU A 74 -3.23 -8.60 -1.04
N PHE A 75 -2.25 -9.37 -1.53
CA PHE A 75 -2.49 -10.63 -2.25
C PHE A 75 -2.75 -11.84 -1.33
N GLY A 76 -2.38 -11.78 -0.05
CA GLY A 76 -2.36 -12.97 0.80
C GLY A 76 -2.31 -12.73 2.30
N ILE A 77 -2.54 -13.81 3.04
CA ILE A 77 -2.52 -13.86 4.50
C ILE A 77 -1.37 -14.76 4.93
N THR A 78 -0.53 -14.28 5.84
CA THR A 78 0.54 -15.08 6.44
C THR A 78 0.05 -15.73 7.71
N TYR A 79 0.13 -17.06 7.77
CA TYR A 79 -0.23 -17.85 8.95
C TYR A 79 1.02 -18.45 9.59
N ARG A 80 0.95 -18.67 10.91
CA ARG A 80 1.86 -19.59 11.59
C ARG A 80 1.46 -21.01 11.21
N CYS A 81 2.40 -21.85 10.82
CA CYS A 81 2.16 -23.28 10.65
C CYS A 81 3.24 -24.12 11.34
N VAL A 82 2.99 -25.41 11.48
CA VAL A 82 3.91 -26.37 12.10
C VAL A 82 4.01 -27.60 11.22
N HIS A 83 5.23 -28.04 10.89
CA HIS A 83 5.45 -29.26 10.13
C HIS A 83 5.07 -30.48 10.98
N ARG A 84 4.14 -31.30 10.50
CA ARG A 84 3.44 -32.31 11.33
C ARG A 84 4.35 -33.40 11.88
N GLU A 85 5.39 -33.79 11.14
CA GLU A 85 6.30 -34.87 11.55
C GLU A 85 7.41 -34.41 12.50
N THR A 86 7.90 -33.18 12.33
CA THR A 86 9.07 -32.65 13.07
C THR A 86 8.69 -31.73 14.23
N GLY A 87 7.46 -31.21 14.25
CA GLY A 87 7.03 -30.18 15.20
C GLY A 87 7.68 -28.80 14.97
N GLU A 88 8.43 -28.63 13.87
CA GLU A 88 9.16 -27.40 13.55
C GLU A 88 8.19 -26.30 13.08
N PRO A 89 8.25 -25.08 13.66
CA PRO A 89 7.36 -23.99 13.31
C PRO A 89 7.85 -23.18 12.10
N PHE A 90 6.91 -22.71 11.29
CA PHE A 90 7.14 -21.94 10.08
C PHE A 90 6.11 -20.81 9.93
N ALA A 91 6.40 -19.85 9.05
CA ALA A 91 5.41 -18.94 8.49
C ALA A 91 4.99 -19.45 7.09
N CYS A 92 3.71 -19.31 6.76
CA CYS A 92 3.19 -19.66 5.44
C CYS A 92 2.36 -18.50 4.89
N LYS A 93 2.84 -17.85 3.83
CA LYS A 93 2.13 -16.80 3.09
C LYS A 93 1.17 -17.49 2.10
N THR A 94 -0.12 -17.43 2.38
CA THR A 94 -1.20 -18.01 1.56
C THR A 94 -1.79 -16.94 0.66
N ILE A 95 -1.64 -17.10 -0.65
CA ILE A 95 -2.04 -16.15 -1.69
C ILE A 95 -3.20 -16.78 -2.47
N SER A 96 -4.41 -16.21 -2.34
CA SER A 96 -5.58 -16.79 -3.02
C SER A 96 -5.59 -16.46 -4.51
N LYS A 97 -5.78 -17.47 -5.34
CA LYS A 97 -5.89 -17.32 -6.81
C LYS A 97 -7.08 -16.46 -7.23
N SER A 98 -8.10 -16.33 -6.38
CA SER A 98 -9.23 -15.41 -6.62
C SER A 98 -8.83 -13.93 -6.58
N LYS A 99 -7.69 -13.60 -5.95
CA LYS A 99 -7.11 -12.25 -5.92
C LYS A 99 -6.14 -11.97 -7.06
N LEU A 100 -5.72 -12.99 -7.83
CA LEU A 100 -4.81 -12.84 -8.97
C LEU A 100 -5.66 -12.63 -10.22
N LYS A 101 -5.98 -11.36 -10.51
CA LYS A 101 -6.92 -10.99 -11.59
C LYS A 101 -6.21 -10.86 -12.94
N THR A 102 -5.00 -10.31 -12.92
CA THR A 102 -4.20 -10.00 -14.11
C THR A 102 -3.04 -10.98 -14.29
N GLU A 103 -2.49 -11.06 -15.51
CA GLU A 103 -1.24 -11.79 -15.75
C GLU A 103 -0.07 -11.20 -14.93
N ILE A 104 -0.13 -9.90 -14.61
CA ILE A 104 0.87 -9.21 -13.77
C ILE A 104 0.81 -9.75 -12.33
N ASP A 105 -0.38 -9.91 -11.74
CA ASP A 105 -0.52 -10.48 -10.39
C ASP A 105 0.02 -11.92 -10.32
N VAL A 106 -0.26 -12.73 -11.35
CA VAL A 106 0.25 -14.10 -11.47
C VAL A 106 1.77 -14.12 -11.59
N GLU A 107 2.33 -13.24 -12.41
CA GLU A 107 3.77 -13.13 -12.63
C GLU A 107 4.52 -12.56 -11.41
N ASP A 108 3.94 -11.61 -10.67
CA ASP A 108 4.51 -11.09 -9.43
C ASP A 108 4.62 -12.19 -8.35
N VAL A 109 3.60 -13.06 -8.22
CA VAL A 109 3.63 -14.21 -7.30
C VAL A 109 4.62 -15.29 -7.74
N ARG A 110 4.71 -15.58 -9.05
CA ARG A 110 5.74 -16.48 -9.62
C ARG A 110 7.13 -15.96 -9.30
N ARG A 111 7.40 -14.69 -9.60
CA ARG A 111 8.69 -14.03 -9.41
C ARG A 111 9.10 -13.95 -7.95
N GLU A 112 8.16 -13.69 -7.02
CA GLU A 112 8.45 -13.74 -5.58
C GLU A 112 8.99 -15.13 -5.18
N ALA A 113 8.30 -16.20 -5.57
CA ALA A 113 8.71 -17.57 -5.27
C ALA A 113 10.02 -17.98 -5.96
N GLU A 114 10.33 -17.43 -7.14
CA GLU A 114 11.60 -17.66 -7.84
C GLU A 114 12.77 -16.92 -7.18
N ILE A 115 12.62 -15.64 -6.86
CA ILE A 115 13.63 -14.84 -6.15
C ILE A 115 13.98 -15.49 -4.82
N MET A 116 12.98 -15.91 -4.03
CA MET A 116 13.18 -16.61 -2.76
C MET A 116 13.92 -17.97 -2.90
N ARG A 117 13.88 -18.60 -4.07
CA ARG A 117 14.63 -19.84 -4.38
C ARG A 117 16.02 -19.59 -4.94
N HIS A 118 16.20 -18.49 -5.65
CA HIS A 118 17.44 -18.10 -6.33
C HIS A 118 18.46 -17.50 -5.36
N LEU A 119 18.00 -16.70 -4.40
CA LEU A 119 18.87 -16.09 -3.40
C LEU A 119 19.53 -17.18 -2.52
N PRO A 120 20.83 -17.05 -2.21
CA PRO A 120 21.52 -17.98 -1.33
C PRO A 120 20.99 -17.87 0.10
N LYS A 121 21.11 -18.95 0.88
CA LYS A 121 20.83 -18.90 2.31
C LYS A 121 21.75 -17.89 2.98
N HIS A 122 21.16 -16.87 3.60
CA HIS A 122 21.85 -15.80 4.30
C HIS A 122 21.26 -15.63 5.70
N LEU A 123 22.05 -15.21 6.69
CA LEU A 123 21.56 -15.07 8.07
C LEU A 123 20.44 -14.03 8.18
N ASN A 124 20.54 -12.96 7.37
CA ASN A 124 19.68 -11.78 7.41
C ASN A 124 18.62 -11.75 6.30
N ILE A 125 18.39 -12.88 5.63
CA ILE A 125 17.26 -13.08 4.70
C ILE A 125 16.42 -14.23 5.26
N VAL A 126 15.09 -14.14 5.20
CA VAL A 126 14.21 -15.22 5.64
C VAL A 126 14.49 -16.49 4.82
N CYS A 127 14.72 -17.63 5.48
CA CYS A 127 14.97 -18.87 4.75
C CYS A 127 13.68 -19.37 4.11
N PHE A 128 13.61 -19.35 2.78
CA PHE A 128 12.58 -20.08 2.03
C PHE A 128 12.74 -21.59 2.26
N LYS A 129 11.65 -22.28 2.55
CA LYS A 129 11.63 -23.74 2.80
C LYS A 129 11.16 -24.48 1.55
N GLU A 130 9.93 -24.21 1.13
CA GLU A 130 9.25 -24.86 0.01
C GLU A 130 7.96 -24.08 -0.34
N ALA A 131 7.34 -24.38 -1.48
CA ALA A 131 6.02 -23.83 -1.81
C ALA A 131 5.09 -24.90 -2.37
N TYR A 132 3.82 -24.76 -2.05
CA TYR A 132 2.71 -25.60 -2.52
C TYR A 132 1.76 -24.77 -3.37
N GLU A 133 0.97 -25.45 -4.17
CA GLU A 133 -0.09 -24.82 -4.93
C GLU A 133 -1.22 -25.82 -5.14
N ASP A 134 -2.46 -25.40 -4.85
CA ASP A 134 -3.65 -26.21 -5.09
C ASP A 134 -4.60 -25.51 -6.08
N ARG A 135 -5.90 -25.80 -6.04
CA ARG A 135 -6.87 -25.16 -6.94
C ARG A 135 -7.27 -23.73 -6.52
N GLU A 136 -7.04 -23.35 -5.27
CA GLU A 136 -7.57 -22.14 -4.64
C GLU A 136 -6.48 -21.14 -4.27
N ALA A 137 -5.26 -21.60 -3.95
CA ALA A 137 -4.17 -20.75 -3.48
C ALA A 137 -2.76 -21.24 -3.85
N VAL A 138 -1.82 -20.31 -3.74
CA VAL A 138 -0.38 -20.53 -3.69
C VAL A 138 0.07 -20.37 -2.23
N TYR A 139 0.97 -21.23 -1.77
CA TYR A 139 1.45 -21.25 -0.38
C TYR A 139 2.97 -21.18 -0.34
N LEU A 140 3.54 -20.11 0.21
CA LEU A 140 4.98 -19.93 0.36
C LEU A 140 5.38 -20.22 1.81
N VAL A 141 6.06 -21.35 2.06
CA VAL A 141 6.52 -21.76 3.40
C VAL A 141 7.94 -21.23 3.63
N MET A 142 8.13 -20.52 4.74
CA MET A 142 9.36 -19.82 5.09
C MET A 142 9.64 -19.87 6.59
N GLU A 143 10.89 -19.59 6.96
CA GLU A 143 11.34 -19.42 8.34
C GLU A 143 10.43 -18.46 9.13
N LEU A 144 10.03 -18.88 10.34
CA LEU A 144 9.22 -18.06 11.23
C LEU A 144 10.10 -17.07 12.00
N CYS A 145 9.76 -15.78 11.96
CA CYS A 145 10.39 -14.74 12.76
C CYS A 145 9.41 -14.26 13.85
N GLU A 146 9.70 -14.53 15.12
CA GLU A 146 8.83 -14.18 16.27
C GLU A 146 9.38 -13.00 17.10
N GLY A 147 10.47 -12.35 16.66
CA GLY A 147 11.16 -11.27 17.39
C GLY A 147 10.57 -9.86 17.24
N GLY A 148 9.56 -9.67 16.38
CA GLY A 148 8.92 -8.37 16.13
C GLY A 148 9.63 -7.49 15.08
N GLU A 149 9.03 -6.35 14.76
CA GLU A 149 9.50 -5.41 13.73
C GLU A 149 10.72 -4.61 14.19
N LEU A 150 11.46 -4.07 13.23
CA LEU A 150 12.71 -3.33 13.48
C LEU A 150 12.54 -2.20 14.49
N PHE A 151 11.53 -1.34 14.33
CA PHE A 151 11.33 -0.16 15.17
C PHE A 151 10.83 -0.51 16.57
N ASP A 152 9.94 -1.51 16.74
CA ASP A 152 9.52 -1.98 18.08
C ASP A 152 10.72 -2.38 18.95
N ARG A 153 11.66 -3.10 18.34
CA ARG A 153 12.85 -3.66 18.99
C ARG A 153 13.93 -2.62 19.25
N ILE A 154 13.82 -1.44 18.63
CA ILE A 154 14.60 -0.25 18.96
C ILE A 154 13.95 0.49 20.12
N VAL A 155 12.63 0.67 20.06
CA VAL A 155 11.83 1.32 21.10
C VAL A 155 11.91 0.60 22.45
N ALA A 156 11.99 -0.73 22.43
CA ALA A 156 12.16 -1.55 23.64
C ALA A 156 13.54 -1.41 24.31
N LYS A 157 14.52 -0.72 23.69
CA LYS A 157 15.86 -0.53 24.27
C LYS A 157 15.91 0.72 25.16
N VAL A 158 16.25 0.51 26.42
CA VAL A 158 16.46 1.59 27.42
C VAL A 158 17.50 2.62 26.94
N HIS A 159 18.54 2.17 26.22
CA HIS A 159 19.56 3.04 25.65
C HIS A 159 19.75 2.72 24.17
N TYR A 160 19.13 3.53 23.31
CA TYR A 160 19.38 3.47 21.87
C TYR A 160 20.52 4.44 21.48
N THR A 161 21.44 3.97 20.66
CA THR A 161 22.72 4.66 20.39
C THR A 161 23.04 4.69 18.91
N GLU A 162 23.89 5.64 18.50
CA GLU A 162 24.36 5.77 17.12
C GLU A 162 25.02 4.47 16.60
N ARG A 163 25.77 3.77 17.47
CA ARG A 163 26.30 2.42 17.21
C ARG A 163 25.22 1.38 16.88
N ALA A 164 24.08 1.43 17.57
CA ALA A 164 22.97 0.51 17.31
C ALA A 164 22.33 0.79 15.94
N ALA A 165 22.21 2.07 15.54
CA ALA A 165 21.79 2.46 14.19
C ALA A 165 22.78 1.95 13.14
N ALA A 166 24.09 2.18 13.32
CA ALA A 166 25.14 1.74 12.40
C ALA A 166 25.12 0.21 12.17
N ASN A 167 24.92 -0.58 13.23
CA ASN A 167 24.81 -2.04 13.13
C ASN A 167 23.55 -2.48 12.37
N VAL A 168 22.39 -1.87 12.64
CA VAL A 168 21.14 -2.14 11.91
C VAL A 168 21.29 -1.81 10.42
N THR A 169 21.82 -0.62 10.09
CA THR A 169 22.03 -0.20 8.70
C THR A 169 23.03 -1.10 7.98
N ARG A 170 24.12 -1.52 8.63
CA ARG A 170 25.04 -2.51 8.06
C ARG A 170 24.29 -3.78 7.65
N THR A 171 23.48 -4.35 8.54
CA THR A 171 22.73 -5.58 8.25
C THR A 171 21.74 -5.41 7.09
N MET A 172 21.03 -4.28 7.01
CA MET A 172 20.15 -4.00 5.86
C MET A 172 20.93 -3.92 4.54
N LEU A 173 22.13 -3.34 4.55
CA LEU A 173 22.97 -3.22 3.36
C LEU A 173 23.71 -4.52 3.01
N GLU A 174 24.01 -5.38 3.97
CA GLU A 174 24.48 -6.75 3.72
C GLU A 174 23.39 -7.56 2.97
N VAL A 175 22.10 -7.35 3.31
CA VAL A 175 20.97 -7.89 2.52
C VAL A 175 20.95 -7.31 1.10
N CYS A 176 21.01 -5.98 0.94
CA CYS A 176 21.08 -5.35 -0.39
C CYS A 176 22.24 -5.93 -1.22
N GLN A 177 23.41 -6.09 -0.62
CA GLN A 177 24.60 -6.59 -1.31
C GLN A 177 24.41 -8.04 -1.79
N VAL A 178 23.79 -8.89 -0.97
CA VAL A 178 23.47 -10.27 -1.37
C VAL A 178 22.47 -10.26 -2.54
N CYS A 179 21.41 -9.45 -2.47
CA CYS A 179 20.44 -9.31 -3.56
C CYS A 179 21.10 -8.82 -4.85
N HIS A 180 21.84 -7.71 -4.81
CA HIS A 180 22.44 -7.07 -5.97
C HIS A 180 23.49 -7.97 -6.64
N LYS A 181 24.32 -8.69 -5.85
CA LYS A 181 25.28 -9.67 -6.37
C LYS A 181 24.65 -10.88 -7.05
N HIS A 182 23.39 -11.17 -6.77
CA HIS A 182 22.62 -12.24 -7.42
C HIS A 182 21.64 -11.72 -8.47
N GLY A 183 21.76 -10.45 -8.88
CA GLY A 183 20.91 -9.86 -9.91
C GLY A 183 19.46 -9.66 -9.44
N VAL A 184 19.24 -9.32 -8.16
CA VAL A 184 17.92 -8.99 -7.59
C VAL A 184 17.92 -7.57 -7.00
N ILE A 185 16.89 -6.77 -7.28
CA ILE A 185 16.60 -5.48 -6.60
C ILE A 185 15.41 -5.69 -5.66
N HIS A 186 15.46 -5.17 -4.43
CA HIS A 186 14.38 -5.36 -3.44
C HIS A 186 13.18 -4.43 -3.66
N ARG A 187 13.42 -3.15 -3.99
CA ARG A 187 12.44 -2.09 -4.35
C ARG A 187 11.42 -1.67 -3.28
N ASP A 188 11.21 -2.46 -2.23
CA ASP A 188 10.36 -2.10 -1.08
C ASP A 188 11.08 -2.29 0.27
N MET A 189 12.26 -1.71 0.39
CA MET A 189 13.03 -1.69 1.64
C MET A 189 12.37 -0.74 2.65
N LYS A 190 11.82 -1.30 3.74
CA LYS A 190 11.12 -0.53 4.79
C LYS A 190 11.15 -1.27 6.14
N PRO A 191 11.01 -0.60 7.30
CA PRO A 191 11.12 -1.20 8.62
C PRO A 191 10.19 -2.40 8.85
N GLU A 192 8.99 -2.38 8.27
CA GLU A 192 7.97 -3.44 8.35
C GLU A 192 8.42 -4.73 7.63
N ASN A 193 9.30 -4.62 6.65
CA ASN A 193 9.86 -5.75 5.91
C ASN A 193 11.13 -6.34 6.58
N PHE A 194 11.52 -5.83 7.76
CA PHE A 194 12.64 -6.33 8.57
C PHE A 194 12.16 -6.79 9.96
N LEU A 195 12.17 -8.10 10.20
CA LEU A 195 11.81 -8.71 11.48
C LEU A 195 13.04 -9.27 12.20
N PHE A 196 13.00 -9.28 13.53
CA PHE A 196 13.94 -10.08 14.32
C PHE A 196 13.51 -11.55 14.34
N ALA A 197 14.47 -12.48 14.24
CA ALA A 197 14.21 -13.91 14.22
C ALA A 197 13.47 -14.39 15.48
N ASP A 198 13.87 -13.90 16.65
CA ASP A 198 13.31 -14.26 17.95
C ASP A 198 13.45 -13.10 18.96
N SER A 199 12.91 -13.27 20.17
CA SER A 199 12.89 -12.22 21.19
C SER A 199 14.22 -12.00 21.93
N SER A 200 15.26 -12.82 21.72
CA SER A 200 16.55 -12.71 22.42
C SER A 200 17.28 -11.40 22.08
N GLU A 201 18.12 -10.90 22.98
CA GLU A 201 18.81 -9.61 22.80
C GLU A 201 19.70 -9.55 21.54
N ASN A 202 20.31 -10.70 21.18
CA ASN A 202 21.20 -10.86 20.04
C ASN A 202 20.51 -11.50 18.81
N ALA A 203 19.19 -11.48 18.74
CA ALA A 203 18.42 -12.01 17.63
C ALA A 203 18.85 -11.38 16.29
N GLN A 204 18.88 -12.19 15.22
CA GLN A 204 19.24 -11.72 13.89
C GLN A 204 18.08 -10.93 13.27
N LEU A 205 18.40 -9.77 12.67
CA LEU A 205 17.46 -9.03 11.83
C LEU A 205 17.40 -9.68 10.44
N LYS A 206 16.19 -9.88 9.91
CA LYS A 206 15.92 -10.60 8.65
C LYS A 206 14.97 -9.82 7.75
N ALA A 207 15.29 -9.72 6.47
CA ALA A 207 14.36 -9.27 5.42
C ALA A 207 13.34 -10.38 5.11
N ILE A 208 12.05 -10.03 5.04
CA ILE A 208 10.94 -11.01 4.98
C ILE A 208 10.00 -10.94 3.76
N ASP A 209 9.87 -9.81 3.04
CA ASP A 209 8.96 -9.68 1.88
C ASP A 209 9.71 -9.31 0.60
N PHE A 210 9.71 -10.24 -0.35
CA PHE A 210 10.30 -10.06 -1.68
C PHE A 210 9.22 -9.85 -2.76
N GLY A 211 7.95 -9.66 -2.39
CA GLY A 211 6.85 -9.57 -3.34
C GLY A 211 6.83 -8.33 -4.24
N LEU A 212 7.75 -7.37 -4.06
CA LEU A 212 8.01 -6.28 -5.01
C LEU A 212 9.40 -6.35 -5.65
N ALA A 213 10.21 -7.35 -5.29
CA ALA A 213 11.54 -7.53 -5.84
C ALA A 213 11.48 -7.93 -7.34
N THR A 214 12.58 -7.72 -8.05
CA THR A 214 12.72 -8.17 -9.44
C THR A 214 14.14 -8.62 -9.73
N PHE A 215 14.28 -9.52 -10.72
CA PHE A 215 15.57 -9.75 -11.35
C PHE A 215 16.00 -8.53 -12.18
N PHE A 216 17.31 -8.31 -12.27
CA PHE A 216 17.91 -7.28 -13.12
C PHE A 216 19.28 -7.68 -13.68
N GLU A 217 19.63 -7.14 -14.85
CA GLU A 217 20.99 -7.18 -15.40
C GLU A 217 21.73 -5.85 -15.12
N PRO A 218 23.08 -5.86 -14.99
CA PRO A 218 23.86 -4.64 -14.79
C PRO A 218 23.59 -3.59 -15.88
N GLY A 219 23.13 -2.41 -15.47
CA GLY A 219 22.77 -1.31 -16.37
C GLY A 219 21.31 -1.31 -16.85
N GLN A 220 20.51 -2.33 -16.52
CA GLN A 220 19.08 -2.32 -16.75
C GLN A 220 18.41 -1.13 -16.04
N ARG A 221 17.30 -0.66 -16.60
CA ARG A 221 16.46 0.42 -16.04
C ARG A 221 15.01 0.00 -16.04
N PHE A 222 14.31 0.42 -15.00
CA PHE A 222 12.91 0.11 -14.72
C PHE A 222 12.05 1.38 -14.79
N THR A 223 10.78 1.21 -15.15
CA THR A 223 9.84 2.32 -15.50
C THR A 223 8.49 2.23 -14.76
N GLU A 224 8.23 1.10 -14.12
CA GLU A 224 7.13 0.85 -13.21
C GLU A 224 7.32 1.58 -11.88
N ILE A 225 6.25 2.10 -11.30
CA ILE A 225 6.31 2.75 -9.99
C ILE A 225 5.89 1.74 -8.94
N VAL A 226 6.82 1.42 -8.05
CA VAL A 226 6.71 0.39 -7.01
C VAL A 226 7.47 0.83 -5.75
N GLY A 227 7.10 0.25 -4.61
CA GLY A 227 7.68 0.58 -3.31
C GLY A 227 6.81 1.53 -2.49
N SER A 228 7.11 1.64 -1.20
CA SER A 228 6.35 2.45 -0.24
C SER A 228 6.81 3.92 -0.25
N PRO A 229 5.92 4.93 -0.40
CA PRO A 229 6.31 6.30 -0.78
C PRO A 229 7.39 6.97 0.07
N TYR A 230 7.32 6.88 1.40
CA TYR A 230 8.30 7.51 2.29
C TYR A 230 9.73 7.01 2.05
N TYR A 231 9.87 5.77 1.62
CA TYR A 231 11.16 5.10 1.36
C TYR A 231 11.52 5.08 -0.14
N MET A 232 10.68 5.67 -1.01
CA MET A 232 10.84 5.64 -2.46
C MET A 232 11.87 6.66 -2.94
N ALA A 233 12.73 6.24 -3.86
CA ALA A 233 13.74 7.11 -4.48
C ALA A 233 13.12 8.04 -5.55
N PRO A 234 13.63 9.27 -5.73
CA PRO A 234 13.05 10.24 -6.65
C PRO A 234 13.09 9.77 -8.12
N GLU A 235 14.08 8.97 -8.51
CA GLU A 235 14.16 8.40 -9.85
C GLU A 235 13.12 7.30 -10.15
N VAL A 236 12.48 6.70 -9.13
CA VAL A 236 11.31 5.83 -9.31
C VAL A 236 10.12 6.65 -9.78
N LEU A 237 9.89 7.83 -9.19
CA LEU A 237 8.86 8.78 -9.64
C LEU A 237 9.14 9.29 -11.07
N ARG A 238 10.41 9.37 -11.47
CA ARG A 238 10.85 9.68 -12.85
C ARG A 238 10.89 8.47 -13.79
N ARG A 239 10.55 7.26 -13.33
CA ARG A 239 10.47 6.03 -14.13
C ARG A 239 11.78 5.67 -14.84
N ASN A 240 12.92 5.92 -14.21
CA ASN A 240 14.22 5.58 -14.77
C ASN A 240 15.21 5.27 -13.64
N TYR A 241 15.17 4.03 -13.15
CA TYR A 241 15.94 3.62 -11.98
C TYR A 241 16.56 2.23 -12.13
N GLY A 242 17.69 2.00 -11.47
CA GLY A 242 18.34 0.71 -11.29
C GLY A 242 18.33 0.24 -9.83
N SER A 243 19.36 -0.49 -9.41
CA SER A 243 19.47 -1.08 -8.07
C SER A 243 19.79 -0.06 -6.96
N GLU A 244 20.23 1.14 -7.34
CA GLU A 244 20.53 2.27 -6.45
C GLU A 244 19.35 2.75 -5.57
N VAL A 245 18.11 2.35 -5.89
CA VAL A 245 16.91 2.68 -5.11
C VAL A 245 16.92 2.04 -3.73
N ASP A 246 17.49 0.83 -3.60
CA ASP A 246 17.57 0.14 -2.31
C ASP A 246 18.48 0.89 -1.32
N VAL A 247 19.52 1.58 -1.83
CA VAL A 247 20.41 2.43 -1.02
C VAL A 247 19.67 3.67 -0.51
N TRP A 248 18.85 4.30 -1.35
CA TRP A 248 18.01 5.43 -0.93
C TRP A 248 17.06 5.01 0.18
N SER A 249 16.31 3.91 -0.01
CA SER A 249 15.40 3.40 1.00
C SER A 249 16.11 3.06 2.33
N ALA A 250 17.29 2.43 2.27
CA ALA A 250 18.12 2.20 3.45
C ALA A 250 18.59 3.52 4.12
N GLY A 251 18.84 4.57 3.31
CA GLY A 251 19.18 5.92 3.78
C GLY A 251 18.02 6.62 4.48
N VAL A 252 16.78 6.44 3.99
CA VAL A 252 15.56 6.93 4.65
C VAL A 252 15.39 6.25 6.01
N ILE A 253 15.55 4.92 6.06
CA ILE A 253 15.49 4.17 7.33
C ILE A 253 16.59 4.68 8.27
N LEU A 254 17.84 4.84 7.81
CA LEU A 254 18.94 5.40 8.62
C LEU A 254 18.63 6.80 9.17
N TYR A 255 18.05 7.69 8.36
CA TYR A 255 17.62 9.02 8.82
C TYR A 255 16.62 8.90 9.97
N ILE A 256 15.58 8.06 9.82
CA ILE A 256 14.58 7.80 10.88
C ILE A 256 15.23 7.17 12.12
N LEU A 257 16.16 6.23 11.97
CA LEU A 257 16.91 5.64 13.08
C LEU A 257 17.68 6.70 13.89
N LEU A 258 18.26 7.71 13.23
CA LEU A 258 19.09 8.71 13.90
C LEU A 258 18.30 9.85 14.57
N CYS A 259 17.14 10.23 14.04
CA CYS A 259 16.38 11.40 14.54
C CYS A 259 14.88 11.17 14.84
N GLY A 260 14.36 9.99 14.54
CA GLY A 260 13.00 9.52 14.86
C GLY A 260 11.87 10.03 13.97
N VAL A 261 12.18 10.67 12.85
CA VAL A 261 11.19 11.27 11.93
C VAL A 261 11.60 11.03 10.48
N PRO A 262 10.68 10.97 9.51
CA PRO A 262 11.04 10.83 8.09
C PRO A 262 11.77 12.08 7.56
N PRO A 263 12.69 11.91 6.57
CA PRO A 263 13.40 13.04 5.94
C PRO A 263 12.48 13.88 5.06
N PHE A 264 11.50 13.26 4.41
CA PHE A 264 10.57 13.90 3.49
C PHE A 264 9.15 13.82 4.07
N TRP A 265 8.50 14.97 4.24
CA TRP A 265 7.17 15.07 4.82
C TRP A 265 6.40 16.25 4.24
N ALA A 266 5.10 16.07 4.03
CA ALA A 266 4.13 17.12 3.73
C ALA A 266 2.72 16.68 4.13
N GLU A 267 1.77 17.61 4.08
CA GLU A 267 0.35 17.36 4.38
C GLU A 267 -0.40 16.67 3.21
N SER A 268 0.14 16.71 1.99
CA SER A 268 -0.43 16.02 0.81
C SER A 268 0.58 15.10 0.11
N GLU A 269 0.07 14.16 -0.69
CA GLU A 269 0.88 13.15 -1.40
C GLU A 269 1.71 13.80 -2.52
N GLU A 270 1.15 14.81 -3.20
CA GLU A 270 1.88 15.73 -4.07
C GLU A 270 3.03 16.39 -3.33
N GLY A 271 2.80 16.85 -2.09
CA GLY A 271 3.80 17.50 -1.26
C GLY A 271 4.94 16.56 -0.86
N ILE A 272 4.63 15.30 -0.51
CA ILE A 272 5.63 14.27 -0.20
C ILE A 272 6.45 13.94 -1.45
N ALA A 273 5.79 13.70 -2.60
CA ALA A 273 6.47 13.45 -3.86
C ALA A 273 7.37 14.64 -4.28
N GLN A 274 6.90 15.88 -4.10
CA GLN A 274 7.72 17.07 -4.33
C GLN A 274 8.89 17.18 -3.33
N ALA A 275 8.71 16.82 -2.06
CA ALA A 275 9.79 16.82 -1.07
C ALA A 275 10.88 15.79 -1.41
N ILE A 276 10.49 14.57 -1.82
CA ILE A 276 11.38 13.53 -2.32
C ILE A 276 12.14 14.00 -3.57
N VAL A 277 11.44 14.57 -4.55
CA VAL A 277 12.01 15.10 -5.81
C VAL A 277 12.98 16.26 -5.58
N ARG A 278 12.69 17.15 -4.61
CA ARG A 278 13.60 18.23 -4.19
C ARG A 278 14.81 17.72 -3.40
N GLY A 279 14.68 16.60 -2.70
CA GLY A 279 15.78 15.94 -1.99
C GLY A 279 16.45 16.79 -0.89
N THR A 280 15.75 17.80 -0.37
CA THR A 280 16.31 18.65 0.70
C THR A 280 16.21 17.94 2.04
N ILE A 281 17.34 17.71 2.70
CA ILE A 281 17.45 17.00 3.98
C ILE A 281 17.71 18.00 5.10
N ASP A 282 16.98 17.86 6.21
CA ASP A 282 17.05 18.73 7.39
C ASP A 282 17.94 18.10 8.48
N PHE A 283 19.06 18.75 8.80
CA PHE A 283 19.97 18.38 9.90
C PHE A 283 19.99 19.41 11.04
N GLU A 284 19.08 20.39 11.04
CA GLU A 284 19.08 21.53 11.99
C GLU A 284 18.26 21.25 13.27
N ARG A 285 17.44 20.20 13.26
CA ARG A 285 16.61 19.80 14.42
C ARG A 285 17.46 19.46 15.64
N GLU A 286 16.91 19.68 16.84
CA GLU A 286 17.58 19.39 18.11
C GLU A 286 18.13 17.95 18.19
N THR A 287 17.38 16.98 17.65
CA THR A 287 17.77 15.55 17.60
C THR A 287 19.03 15.28 16.78
N TRP A 288 19.40 16.15 15.84
CA TRP A 288 20.61 16.02 15.02
C TRP A 288 21.87 16.62 15.66
N LYS A 289 21.76 17.47 16.68
CA LYS A 289 22.92 18.13 17.32
C LYS A 289 23.86 17.15 18.04
N GLN A 290 23.32 16.02 18.49
CA GLN A 290 24.04 14.94 19.18
C GLN A 290 24.56 13.84 18.23
N VAL A 291 24.19 13.88 16.95
CA VAL A 291 24.58 12.90 15.93
C VAL A 291 25.92 13.31 15.31
N SER A 292 26.81 12.35 15.05
CA SER A 292 28.14 12.61 14.48
C SER A 292 28.07 13.20 13.06
N GLU A 293 29.08 13.95 12.66
CA GLU A 293 29.14 14.45 11.28
C GLU A 293 29.40 13.33 10.28
N GLU A 294 30.08 12.25 10.69
CA GLU A 294 30.28 11.04 9.89
C GLU A 294 28.96 10.31 9.60
N ALA A 295 28.02 10.27 10.55
CA ALA A 295 26.67 9.75 10.32
C ALA A 295 25.88 10.65 9.36
N LYS A 296 25.91 11.98 9.58
CA LYS A 296 25.21 12.93 8.71
C LYS A 296 25.78 12.93 7.29
N GLU A 297 27.10 12.82 7.13
CA GLU A 297 27.74 12.67 5.82
C GLU A 297 27.25 11.42 5.11
N LEU A 298 27.20 10.29 5.80
CA LEU A 298 26.68 9.05 5.21
C LEU A 298 25.23 9.21 4.75
N VAL A 299 24.36 9.77 5.60
CA VAL A 299 22.95 10.04 5.26
C VAL A 299 22.84 10.95 4.03
N ARG A 300 23.60 12.06 3.97
CA ARG A 300 23.64 12.95 2.79
C ARG A 300 24.02 12.19 1.52
N ARG A 301 25.01 11.29 1.57
CA ARG A 301 25.50 10.54 0.42
C ARG A 301 24.62 9.34 0.01
N MET A 302 23.88 8.75 0.96
CA MET A 302 22.86 7.72 0.67
C MET A 302 21.57 8.33 0.10
N LEU A 303 21.25 9.56 0.50
CA LEU A 303 20.08 10.32 0.05
C LEU A 303 20.44 11.39 -0.99
N ASP A 304 21.48 11.16 -1.81
CA ASP A 304 21.73 12.00 -2.98
C ASP A 304 20.59 11.78 -4.02
N PRO A 305 19.87 12.84 -4.44
CA PRO A 305 18.78 12.72 -5.42
C PRO A 305 19.25 12.34 -6.82
N ASN A 306 20.54 12.47 -7.12
CA ASN A 306 21.15 11.98 -8.35
C ASN A 306 21.64 10.53 -8.14
N PRO A 307 21.01 9.53 -8.78
CA PRO A 307 21.41 8.12 -8.65
C PRO A 307 22.86 7.84 -9.09
N HIS A 308 23.47 8.72 -9.90
CA HIS A 308 24.87 8.58 -10.33
C HIS A 308 25.91 9.12 -9.33
N ASN A 309 25.49 9.96 -8.39
CA ASN A 309 26.35 10.47 -7.31
C ASN A 309 26.17 9.70 -6.00
N ARG A 310 25.00 9.06 -5.83
CA ARG A 310 24.67 8.24 -4.67
C ARG A 310 25.63 7.06 -4.56
N LEU A 311 26.06 6.77 -3.33
CA LEU A 311 26.98 5.66 -3.06
C LEU A 311 26.39 4.31 -3.47
N THR A 312 27.21 3.39 -3.97
CA THR A 312 26.82 1.98 -4.12
C THR A 312 26.75 1.28 -2.76
N VAL A 313 26.12 0.10 -2.70
CA VAL A 313 26.05 -0.70 -1.47
C VAL A 313 27.45 -1.02 -0.91
N GLU A 314 28.41 -1.33 -1.79
CA GLU A 314 29.82 -1.55 -1.43
C GLU A 314 30.43 -0.30 -0.79
N GLU A 315 30.26 0.87 -1.40
CA GLU A 315 30.83 2.12 -0.89
C GLU A 315 30.23 2.55 0.45
N VAL A 316 28.93 2.30 0.67
CA VAL A 316 28.30 2.54 1.98
C VAL A 316 28.81 1.55 3.02
N LEU A 317 29.02 0.27 2.67
CA LEU A 317 29.58 -0.73 3.59
C LEU A 317 31.05 -0.45 3.95
N ASP A 318 31.84 0.08 3.02
CA ASP A 318 33.22 0.52 3.26
C ASP A 318 33.33 1.88 3.96
N HIS A 319 32.24 2.67 4.01
CA HIS A 319 32.22 3.97 4.68
C HIS A 319 32.67 3.86 6.15
N PRO A 320 33.54 4.75 6.66
CA PRO A 320 34.14 4.61 8.00
C PRO A 320 33.14 4.41 9.13
N TRP A 321 31.98 5.07 9.07
CA TRP A 321 30.91 4.94 10.07
C TRP A 321 30.25 3.55 10.08
N ILE A 322 30.03 2.94 8.91
CA ILE A 322 29.49 1.57 8.81
C ILE A 322 30.57 0.54 9.06
N ARG A 323 31.72 0.64 8.39
CA ARG A 323 32.84 -0.31 8.50
C ARG A 323 33.33 -0.45 9.94
N ASN A 324 33.40 0.67 10.67
CA ASN A 324 33.82 0.70 12.06
C ASN A 324 32.64 0.79 13.05
N ALA A 325 31.43 0.32 12.72
CA ALA A 325 30.25 0.38 13.59
C ALA A 325 30.51 -0.05 15.05
N ASN A 326 31.28 -1.11 15.28
CA ASN A 326 31.66 -1.56 16.64
C ASN A 326 32.50 -0.53 17.44
N GLN A 327 33.16 0.41 16.75
CA GLN A 327 33.96 1.50 17.29
C GLN A 327 33.24 2.86 17.25
N VAL A 328 32.12 2.98 16.53
CA VAL A 328 31.27 4.20 16.54
C VAL A 328 30.96 4.59 17.99
N PRO A 329 31.05 5.88 18.35
CA PRO A 329 30.78 6.34 19.71
C PRO A 329 29.45 5.78 20.23
N ASN A 330 29.44 5.24 21.45
CA ASN A 330 28.21 4.74 22.06
C ASN A 330 27.39 5.89 22.66
N VAL A 331 27.22 6.97 21.88
CA VAL A 331 26.46 8.16 22.25
C VAL A 331 24.98 7.79 22.24
N PRO A 332 24.25 7.98 23.36
CA PRO A 332 22.80 7.86 23.36
C PRO A 332 22.18 8.89 22.41
N LEU A 333 21.25 8.46 21.58
CA LEU A 333 20.46 9.36 20.72
C LEU A 333 19.35 10.09 21.51
N GLY A 334 19.36 9.96 22.83
CA GLY A 334 18.40 10.58 23.74
C GLY A 334 17.01 9.93 23.71
N GLU A 335 16.30 10.03 24.83
CA GLU A 335 14.93 9.50 24.97
C GLU A 335 13.99 10.09 23.91
N ASN A 336 14.19 11.35 23.52
CA ASN A 336 13.43 12.03 22.47
C ASN A 336 13.46 11.34 21.10
N VAL A 337 14.56 10.64 20.73
CA VAL A 337 14.61 9.90 19.46
C VAL A 337 13.87 8.57 19.59
N THR A 338 14.10 7.83 20.67
CA THR A 338 13.38 6.58 20.95
C THR A 338 11.87 6.81 21.05
N LEU A 339 11.44 7.90 21.70
CA LEU A 339 10.05 8.35 21.73
C LEU A 339 9.54 8.59 20.31
N ARG A 340 10.19 9.42 19.50
CA ARG A 340 9.72 9.70 18.13
C ARG A 340 9.64 8.45 17.22
N ILE A 341 10.58 7.52 17.34
CA ILE A 341 10.50 6.20 16.67
C ILE A 341 9.29 5.39 17.18
N LYS A 342 9.00 5.45 18.49
CA LYS A 342 7.79 4.85 19.09
C LYS A 342 6.52 5.47 18.51
N GLN A 343 6.41 6.79 18.51
CA GLN A 343 5.28 7.52 17.93
C GLN A 343 5.05 7.08 16.47
N PHE A 344 6.10 7.07 15.65
CA PHE A 344 6.02 6.63 14.25
C PHE A 344 5.53 5.17 14.10
N SER A 345 6.13 4.23 14.83
CA SER A 345 5.76 2.81 14.78
C SER A 345 4.32 2.56 15.27
N LEU A 346 3.91 3.21 16.35
CA LEU A 346 2.58 3.04 16.94
C LEU A 346 1.48 3.67 16.10
N MET A 347 1.70 4.85 15.54
CA MET A 347 0.75 5.48 14.61
C MET A 347 0.50 4.61 13.38
N ASN A 348 1.55 4.00 12.81
CA ASN A 348 1.40 3.11 11.65
C ASN A 348 0.56 1.87 12.01
N LYS A 349 0.76 1.29 13.19
CA LYS A 349 0.00 0.12 13.67
C LYS A 349 -1.45 0.43 14.01
N PHE A 350 -1.72 1.53 14.71
CA PHE A 350 -3.08 1.91 15.06
C PHE A 350 -3.91 2.21 13.82
N LYS A 351 -3.37 3.02 12.88
CA LYS A 351 -4.01 3.31 11.59
C LYS A 351 -4.29 2.01 10.80
N LYS A 352 -3.35 1.06 10.76
CA LYS A 352 -3.53 -0.25 10.11
C LYS A 352 -4.67 -1.08 10.73
N LYS A 353 -4.80 -1.10 12.07
CA LYS A 353 -5.90 -1.80 12.76
C LYS A 353 -7.25 -1.12 12.48
N VAL A 354 -7.33 0.21 12.58
CA VAL A 354 -8.55 0.99 12.24
C VAL A 354 -9.06 0.65 10.84
N LEU A 355 -8.17 0.52 9.86
CA LEU A 355 -8.56 0.22 8.47
C LEU A 355 -9.03 -1.22 8.26
N THR A 356 -8.42 -2.17 8.96
CA THR A 356 -8.87 -3.57 8.95
C THR A 356 -10.29 -3.66 9.51
N VAL A 357 -10.54 -3.02 10.65
CA VAL A 357 -11.88 -2.87 11.25
C VAL A 357 -12.88 -2.25 10.26
N VAL A 358 -12.50 -1.17 9.57
CA VAL A 358 -13.37 -0.47 8.61
C VAL A 358 -13.52 -1.21 7.27
N ALA A 359 -12.66 -2.17 6.96
CA ALA A 359 -12.84 -3.08 5.83
C ALA A 359 -13.78 -4.23 6.19
N ASP A 360 -13.61 -4.81 7.38
CA ASP A 360 -14.33 -6.00 7.83
C ASP A 360 -15.78 -5.71 8.30
N ASN A 361 -16.10 -4.47 8.68
CA ASN A 361 -17.41 -4.08 9.23
C ASN A 361 -18.32 -3.27 8.26
N LEU A 362 -18.07 -3.30 6.95
CA LEU A 362 -18.98 -2.67 5.97
C LEU A 362 -20.27 -3.50 5.82
N PRO A 363 -21.47 -2.95 6.11
CA PRO A 363 -22.71 -3.71 6.02
C PRO A 363 -23.23 -3.81 4.57
N GLU A 364 -23.92 -4.91 4.25
CA GLU A 364 -24.40 -5.23 2.89
C GLU A 364 -25.39 -4.20 2.29
N ASP A 365 -26.11 -3.47 3.15
CA ASP A 365 -27.07 -2.44 2.75
C ASP A 365 -26.39 -1.17 2.20
N GLN A 366 -25.25 -0.77 2.77
CA GLN A 366 -24.45 0.35 2.26
C GLN A 366 -23.73 0.01 0.95
N ILE A 367 -23.38 -1.26 0.72
CA ILE A 367 -22.98 -1.75 -0.62
C ILE A 367 -24.14 -1.51 -1.60
N GLY A 368 -25.39 -1.74 -1.18
CA GLY A 368 -26.59 -1.40 -1.96
C GLY A 368 -26.70 0.09 -2.34
N GLY A 369 -26.39 1.00 -1.42
CA GLY A 369 -26.36 2.45 -1.71
C GLY A 369 -25.27 2.86 -2.71
N ILE A 370 -24.10 2.21 -2.67
CA ILE A 370 -23.03 2.43 -3.65
C ILE A 370 -23.41 1.83 -5.01
N ARG A 371 -24.08 0.68 -5.04
CA ARG A 371 -24.66 0.08 -6.26
C ARG A 371 -25.72 0.96 -6.91
N GLN A 372 -26.57 1.63 -6.15
CA GLN A 372 -27.53 2.61 -6.70
C GLN A 372 -26.84 3.82 -7.35
N ILE A 373 -25.71 4.27 -6.80
CA ILE A 373 -24.90 5.33 -7.41
C ILE A 373 -24.27 4.82 -8.72
N PHE A 374 -23.76 3.58 -8.73
CA PHE A 374 -23.25 2.93 -9.94
C PHE A 374 -24.33 2.83 -11.04
N GLU A 375 -25.50 2.28 -10.72
CA GLU A 375 -26.67 2.15 -11.62
C GLU A 375 -27.18 3.51 -12.15
N MET A 376 -26.94 4.61 -11.43
CA MET A 376 -27.26 5.96 -11.88
C MET A 376 -26.19 6.58 -12.79
N MET A 377 -24.94 6.12 -12.68
CA MET A 377 -23.81 6.55 -13.52
C MET A 377 -23.70 5.72 -14.80
N ASP A 378 -24.11 4.45 -14.78
CA ASP A 378 -24.15 3.51 -15.92
C ASP A 378 -25.34 3.87 -16.83
N ILE A 379 -25.11 4.76 -17.80
CA ILE A 379 -26.18 5.36 -18.61
C ILE A 379 -26.71 4.35 -19.63
N ASP A 380 -25.84 3.56 -20.22
CA ASP A 380 -26.23 2.55 -21.22
C ASP A 380 -26.62 1.19 -20.61
N ASN A 381 -26.41 1.01 -19.30
CA ASN A 381 -26.72 -0.19 -18.52
C ASN A 381 -25.90 -1.41 -19.00
N ASN A 382 -24.67 -1.19 -19.47
CA ASN A 382 -23.77 -2.26 -19.89
C ASN A 382 -23.11 -3.01 -18.71
N GLY A 383 -23.19 -2.48 -17.49
CA GLY A 383 -22.61 -3.04 -16.28
C GLY A 383 -21.20 -2.53 -15.96
N ASN A 384 -20.68 -1.56 -16.72
CA ASN A 384 -19.37 -0.94 -16.54
C ASN A 384 -19.43 0.58 -16.84
N LEU A 385 -18.74 1.38 -16.02
CA LEU A 385 -18.63 2.83 -16.22
C LEU A 385 -17.43 3.17 -17.11
N THR A 386 -17.71 3.79 -18.25
CA THR A 386 -16.68 4.46 -19.06
C THR A 386 -16.08 5.68 -18.33
N PHE A 387 -14.95 6.20 -18.84
CA PHE A 387 -14.37 7.46 -18.37
C PHE A 387 -15.40 8.61 -18.37
N GLU A 388 -16.15 8.74 -19.46
CA GLU A 388 -17.18 9.76 -19.63
C GLU A 388 -18.33 9.61 -18.63
N GLU A 389 -18.81 8.38 -18.40
CA GLU A 389 -19.87 8.09 -17.44
C GLU A 389 -19.42 8.31 -15.98
N LEU A 390 -18.19 7.93 -15.66
CA LEU A 390 -17.60 8.20 -14.35
C LEU A 390 -17.42 9.70 -14.12
N ARG A 391 -16.88 10.45 -15.09
CA ARG A 391 -16.71 11.92 -15.00
C ARG A 391 -18.07 12.62 -14.84
N ASP A 392 -18.99 12.36 -15.75
CA ASP A 392 -20.29 13.04 -15.77
C ASP A 392 -21.17 12.59 -14.59
N GLY A 393 -20.98 11.35 -14.13
CA GLY A 393 -21.55 10.80 -12.90
C GLY A 393 -21.07 11.52 -11.64
N LEU A 394 -19.76 11.68 -11.47
CA LEU A 394 -19.15 12.38 -10.33
C LEU A 394 -19.65 13.83 -10.25
N VAL A 395 -19.72 14.53 -11.39
CA VAL A 395 -20.28 15.89 -11.47
C VAL A 395 -21.75 15.93 -11.06
N LYS A 396 -22.58 14.95 -11.48
CA LYS A 396 -24.00 14.86 -11.09
C LYS A 396 -24.21 14.63 -9.59
N ILE A 397 -23.31 13.91 -8.92
CA ILE A 397 -23.36 13.72 -7.45
C ILE A 397 -22.69 14.85 -6.65
N GLY A 398 -22.29 15.95 -7.31
CA GLY A 398 -21.74 17.14 -6.66
C GLY A 398 -20.21 17.15 -6.49
N HIS A 399 -19.50 16.14 -6.97
CA HIS A 399 -18.04 16.07 -6.93
C HIS A 399 -17.46 16.54 -8.27
N ASN A 400 -17.04 17.80 -8.34
CA ASN A 400 -16.38 18.35 -9.51
C ASN A 400 -14.89 17.94 -9.53
N VAL A 401 -14.60 16.77 -10.10
CA VAL A 401 -13.26 16.19 -10.23
C VAL A 401 -12.69 16.52 -11.61
N ALA A 402 -11.42 16.89 -11.71
CA ALA A 402 -10.78 17.20 -12.98
C ALA A 402 -10.51 15.93 -13.81
N ASP A 403 -10.65 15.99 -15.13
CA ASP A 403 -10.44 14.86 -16.06
C ASP A 403 -9.16 14.02 -15.81
N PRO A 404 -7.97 14.60 -15.49
CA PRO A 404 -6.77 13.81 -15.16
C PRO A 404 -6.92 12.98 -13.89
N ASP A 405 -7.71 13.46 -12.93
CA ASP A 405 -7.97 12.78 -11.67
C ASP A 405 -9.10 11.76 -11.83
N VAL A 406 -10.10 11.99 -12.71
CA VAL A 406 -11.07 10.93 -13.08
C VAL A 406 -10.38 9.76 -13.80
N HIS A 407 -9.43 10.06 -14.71
CA HIS A 407 -8.56 9.02 -15.29
C HIS A 407 -7.71 8.32 -14.23
N MET A 408 -7.29 9.00 -13.16
CA MET A 408 -6.62 8.35 -12.02
C MET A 408 -7.53 7.35 -11.32
N LEU A 409 -8.79 7.71 -11.08
CA LEU A 409 -9.76 6.84 -10.40
C LEU A 409 -10.08 5.62 -11.25
N LEU A 410 -10.20 5.82 -12.57
CA LEU A 410 -10.33 4.75 -13.56
C LEU A 410 -9.10 3.83 -13.52
N ASP A 411 -7.90 4.36 -13.77
CA ASP A 411 -6.60 3.63 -13.71
C ASP A 411 -6.34 2.92 -12.36
N ALA A 412 -6.96 3.37 -11.26
CA ALA A 412 -6.81 2.81 -9.92
C ALA A 412 -7.85 1.74 -9.55
N ALA A 413 -9.02 1.79 -10.20
CA ALA A 413 -10.16 0.92 -9.91
C ALA A 413 -10.29 -0.22 -10.94
N ASP A 414 -9.94 0.05 -12.19
CA ASP A 414 -9.92 -0.87 -13.33
C ASP A 414 -8.88 -1.98 -13.08
N ALA A 415 -9.33 -3.05 -12.42
CA ALA A 415 -8.47 -4.12 -11.92
C ALA A 415 -8.37 -5.29 -12.91
N ASP A 416 -9.16 -5.27 -14.00
CA ASP A 416 -8.98 -6.15 -15.16
C ASP A 416 -8.29 -5.46 -16.35
N GLY A 417 -8.16 -4.12 -16.33
CA GLY A 417 -7.42 -3.32 -17.30
C GLY A 417 -8.19 -3.05 -18.60
N ASN A 418 -9.53 -3.11 -18.56
CA ASN A 418 -10.38 -3.02 -19.75
C ASN A 418 -10.70 -1.57 -20.20
N GLY A 419 -10.36 -0.56 -19.39
CA GLY A 419 -10.62 0.86 -19.63
C GLY A 419 -11.96 1.37 -19.08
N THR A 420 -12.69 0.57 -18.30
CA THR A 420 -14.00 0.87 -17.69
C THR A 420 -14.07 0.28 -16.29
N LEU A 421 -15.02 0.72 -15.43
CA LEU A 421 -15.18 0.18 -14.08
C LEU A 421 -16.41 -0.71 -13.97
N SER A 422 -16.23 -2.00 -13.66
CA SER A 422 -17.35 -2.84 -13.25
C SER A 422 -17.96 -2.36 -11.93
N CYS A 423 -19.18 -2.82 -11.62
CA CYS A 423 -19.86 -2.49 -10.36
C CYS A 423 -19.03 -2.86 -9.11
N GLU A 424 -18.27 -3.95 -9.18
CA GLU A 424 -17.44 -4.43 -8.06
C GLU A 424 -16.19 -3.56 -7.86
N GLU A 425 -15.60 -3.06 -8.94
CA GLU A 425 -14.45 -2.16 -8.94
C GLU A 425 -14.83 -0.75 -8.51
N PHE A 426 -15.96 -0.23 -9.03
CA PHE A 426 -16.52 1.02 -8.56
C PHE A 426 -16.94 0.95 -7.09
N VAL A 427 -17.42 -0.19 -6.59
CA VAL A 427 -17.66 -0.38 -5.15
C VAL A 427 -16.33 -0.35 -4.38
N MET A 428 -15.31 -1.12 -4.80
CA MET A 428 -14.00 -1.13 -4.15
C MET A 428 -13.36 0.25 -4.05
N VAL A 429 -13.43 1.04 -5.12
CA VAL A 429 -12.85 2.39 -5.15
C VAL A 429 -13.78 3.46 -4.59
N SER A 430 -15.10 3.35 -4.69
CA SER A 430 -16.02 4.19 -3.88
C SER A 430 -15.79 3.99 -2.39
N VAL A 431 -15.52 2.75 -1.97
CA VAL A 431 -15.14 2.39 -0.60
C VAL A 431 -13.78 3.02 -0.24
N HIS A 432 -12.79 3.06 -1.12
CA HIS A 432 -11.51 3.72 -0.84
C HIS A 432 -11.57 5.26 -0.90
N LEU A 433 -12.41 5.85 -1.77
CA LEU A 433 -12.52 7.30 -1.97
C LEU A 433 -13.45 7.99 -0.96
N LYS A 434 -14.57 7.36 -0.58
CA LYS A 434 -15.49 7.94 0.42
C LYS A 434 -14.92 7.87 1.85
N LYS A 435 -13.84 7.11 2.10
CA LYS A 435 -13.38 6.70 3.44
C LYS A 435 -12.65 7.76 4.30
N ILE A 436 -12.44 8.99 3.82
CA ILE A 436 -11.73 10.04 4.60
C ILE A 436 -12.52 11.36 4.72
N ASP A 437 -13.36 11.70 3.74
CA ASP A 437 -14.21 12.91 3.79
C ASP A 437 -15.68 12.65 4.10
N SER A 438 -16.11 11.39 4.21
CA SER A 438 -17.38 11.06 4.88
C SER A 438 -17.14 10.82 6.37
N ASP A 439 -17.61 11.76 7.20
CA ASP A 439 -17.62 11.65 8.66
C ASP A 439 -18.33 10.38 9.14
N GLU A 440 -19.30 9.85 8.36
CA GLU A 440 -20.10 8.66 8.67
C GLU A 440 -19.25 7.39 8.84
N PHE A 441 -18.28 7.14 7.95
CA PHE A 441 -17.41 5.97 8.05
C PHE A 441 -16.37 6.08 9.17
N LEU A 442 -15.86 7.28 9.40
CA LEU A 442 -14.99 7.53 10.55
C LEU A 442 -15.78 7.38 11.85
N HIS A 443 -17.05 7.79 11.91
CA HIS A 443 -17.92 7.56 13.06
C HIS A 443 -18.20 6.07 13.28
N GLN A 444 -18.43 5.29 12.22
CA GLN A 444 -18.58 3.83 12.34
C GLN A 444 -17.29 3.16 12.83
N ALA A 445 -16.13 3.61 12.31
CA ALA A 445 -14.82 3.17 12.79
C ALA A 445 -14.66 3.47 14.28
N PHE A 446 -14.92 4.72 14.67
CA PHE A 446 -14.84 5.20 16.04
C PHE A 446 -15.74 4.38 16.98
N GLY A 447 -16.99 4.11 16.59
CA GLY A 447 -17.94 3.30 17.36
C GLY A 447 -17.60 1.80 17.47
N TYR A 448 -16.62 1.29 16.71
CA TYR A 448 -16.04 -0.04 16.99
C TYR A 448 -15.06 0.00 18.17
N PHE A 449 -14.31 1.10 18.31
CA PHE A 449 -13.38 1.31 19.41
C PHE A 449 -14.11 1.79 20.68
N ASP A 450 -15.02 2.76 20.56
CA ASP A 450 -15.92 3.25 21.63
C ASP A 450 -17.03 2.21 21.95
N LYS A 451 -16.63 1.09 22.55
CA LYS A 451 -17.51 -0.04 22.91
C LYS A 451 -18.55 0.38 23.95
N ASN A 452 -18.18 1.28 24.86
CA ASN A 452 -19.06 1.76 25.92
C ASN A 452 -20.02 2.88 25.47
N ASN A 453 -19.86 3.41 24.24
CA ASN A 453 -20.63 4.50 23.64
C ASN A 453 -20.54 5.82 24.46
N SER A 454 -19.37 6.10 25.03
CA SER A 454 -19.07 7.33 25.77
C SER A 454 -18.91 8.56 24.88
N GLY A 455 -18.65 8.37 23.58
CA GLY A 455 -18.22 9.42 22.66
C GLY A 455 -16.70 9.65 22.65
N TYR A 456 -15.95 8.81 23.35
CA TYR A 456 -14.48 8.82 23.47
C TYR A 456 -13.95 7.40 23.27
N ILE A 457 -12.75 7.26 22.72
CA ILE A 457 -12.01 5.99 22.81
C ILE A 457 -11.16 6.08 24.08
N GLU A 458 -11.48 5.26 25.07
CA GLU A 458 -10.79 5.25 26.37
C GLU A 458 -9.63 4.25 26.40
N PHE A 459 -8.72 4.37 27.40
CA PHE A 459 -7.53 3.53 27.52
C PHE A 459 -7.82 2.03 27.44
N GLU A 460 -8.85 1.57 28.16
CA GLU A 460 -9.18 0.15 28.22
C GLU A 460 -9.70 -0.36 26.86
N GLU A 461 -10.48 0.45 26.16
CA GLU A 461 -11.04 0.10 24.86
C GLU A 461 -9.99 0.06 23.76
N LEU A 462 -9.08 1.04 23.77
CA LEU A 462 -7.92 1.06 22.89
C LEU A 462 -6.97 -0.11 23.18
N ARG A 463 -6.80 -0.47 24.46
CA ARG A 463 -6.02 -1.64 24.91
C ARG A 463 -6.63 -2.93 24.36
N GLU A 464 -7.93 -3.16 24.56
CA GLU A 464 -8.64 -4.34 24.04
C GLU A 464 -8.64 -4.41 22.50
N ALA A 465 -8.70 -3.27 21.81
CA ALA A 465 -8.75 -3.25 20.34
C ALA A 465 -7.37 -3.44 19.68
N LEU A 466 -6.29 -3.06 20.36
CA LEU A 466 -4.91 -3.20 19.87
C LEU A 466 -4.20 -4.48 20.33
N LEU A 467 -4.72 -5.20 21.33
CA LEU A 467 -4.06 -6.38 21.89
C LEU A 467 -4.91 -7.66 21.74
N ASP A 468 -4.49 -8.56 20.85
CA ASP A 468 -4.96 -9.95 20.83
C ASP A 468 -4.30 -10.75 21.98
N ASP A 469 -4.79 -10.52 23.22
CA ASP A 469 -4.72 -11.37 24.43
C ASP A 469 -3.38 -12.06 24.79
N THR A 470 -2.25 -11.61 24.22
CA THR A 470 -0.96 -12.29 24.34
C THR A 470 0.20 -11.32 24.65
N LEU A 471 0.66 -11.42 25.91
CA LEU A 471 1.97 -10.98 26.44
C LEU A 471 2.17 -9.47 26.74
N GLY A 472 2.30 -9.17 28.05
CA GLY A 472 3.35 -8.26 28.56
C GLY A 472 2.95 -6.84 28.99
N PRO A 473 3.51 -6.32 30.11
CA PRO A 473 3.21 -4.97 30.63
C PRO A 473 3.80 -3.83 29.79
N ALA A 474 4.71 -4.10 28.86
CA ALA A 474 5.27 -3.09 27.95
C ALA A 474 4.19 -2.47 27.03
N ASN A 475 3.08 -3.18 26.82
CA ASN A 475 1.99 -2.75 25.96
C ASN A 475 1.09 -1.69 26.62
N GLU A 476 0.99 -1.63 27.95
CA GLU A 476 0.16 -0.60 28.61
C GLU A 476 0.74 0.80 28.41
N GLN A 477 2.07 0.94 28.48
CA GLN A 477 2.74 2.21 28.14
C GLN A 477 2.54 2.58 26.66
N VAL A 478 2.46 1.59 25.75
CA VAL A 478 2.17 1.84 24.33
C VAL A 478 0.79 2.47 24.13
N ILE A 479 -0.24 1.98 24.83
CA ILE A 479 -1.60 2.53 24.74
C ILE A 479 -1.66 3.95 25.36
N GLN A 480 -1.00 4.17 26.49
CA GLN A 480 -0.89 5.51 27.09
C GLN A 480 -0.22 6.52 26.15
N ASP A 481 0.85 6.12 25.47
CA ASP A 481 1.58 7.01 24.56
C ASP A 481 0.75 7.32 23.30
N ILE A 482 -0.04 6.37 22.77
CA ILE A 482 -0.98 6.62 21.66
C ILE A 482 -2.02 7.66 22.04
N ILE A 483 -2.60 7.56 23.24
CA ILE A 483 -3.58 8.54 23.73
C ILE A 483 -2.90 9.89 23.85
N PHE A 484 -1.79 9.99 24.58
CA PHE A 484 -1.07 11.25 24.81
C PHE A 484 -0.68 12.01 23.52
N ASP A 485 -0.44 11.30 22.42
CA ASP A 485 -0.09 11.89 21.12
C ASP A 485 -1.30 12.37 20.31
N VAL A 486 -2.46 11.75 20.50
CA VAL A 486 -3.70 12.03 19.74
C VAL A 486 -4.62 12.99 20.51
N ASP A 487 -4.60 12.90 21.83
CA ASP A 487 -5.28 13.75 22.82
C ASP A 487 -4.68 15.16 22.83
N LEU A 488 -5.34 16.07 22.08
CA LEU A 488 -4.91 17.46 21.89
C LEU A 488 -5.34 18.35 23.06
N ASP A 489 -6.48 18.05 23.70
CA ASP A 489 -7.00 18.83 24.84
C ASP A 489 -6.55 18.32 26.22
N LYS A 490 -5.97 17.13 26.26
CA LYS A 490 -5.35 16.45 27.41
C LYS A 490 -6.34 15.93 28.46
N ASP A 491 -7.51 15.47 28.02
CA ASP A 491 -8.51 14.85 28.89
C ASP A 491 -8.21 13.37 29.27
N GLY A 492 -7.22 12.76 28.62
CA GLY A 492 -6.78 11.38 28.84
C GLY A 492 -7.49 10.34 27.97
N ARG A 493 -8.21 10.76 26.93
CA ARG A 493 -9.00 9.92 26.00
C ARG A 493 -8.90 10.50 24.59
N ILE A 494 -9.50 9.81 23.61
CA ILE A 494 -9.49 10.28 22.21
C ILE A 494 -10.91 10.61 21.78
N SER A 495 -11.19 11.89 21.53
CA SER A 495 -12.48 12.31 20.94
C SER A 495 -12.59 11.97 19.46
N PHE A 496 -13.80 12.00 18.91
CA PHE A 496 -13.99 11.83 17.46
C PHE A 496 -13.25 12.89 16.62
N GLY A 497 -13.15 14.13 17.12
CA GLY A 497 -12.44 15.21 16.43
C GLY A 497 -10.94 14.94 16.31
N GLU A 498 -10.34 14.39 17.36
CA GLU A 498 -8.93 14.02 17.41
C GLU A 498 -8.64 12.75 16.62
N PHE A 499 -9.49 11.73 16.73
CA PHE A 499 -9.45 10.54 15.89
C PHE A 499 -9.52 10.89 14.40
N LYS A 500 -10.46 11.76 14.00
CA LYS A 500 -10.58 12.30 12.64
C LYS A 500 -9.35 13.11 12.23
N GLY A 501 -8.82 13.94 13.13
CA GLY A 501 -7.59 14.69 12.94
C GLY A 501 -6.42 13.76 12.62
N MET A 502 -6.14 12.79 13.50
CA MET A 502 -5.11 11.76 13.38
C MET A 502 -5.25 10.90 12.11
N MET A 503 -6.46 10.57 11.67
CA MET A 503 -6.68 9.85 10.42
C MET A 503 -6.38 10.70 9.17
N LYS A 504 -6.44 12.04 9.29
CA LYS A 504 -6.07 13.00 8.24
C LYS A 504 -4.59 13.43 8.28
N THR A 505 -3.97 13.52 9.46
CA THR A 505 -2.53 13.82 9.60
C THR A 505 -1.66 12.57 9.49
N GLY A 506 -0.93 12.44 8.37
CA GLY A 506 0.09 11.41 8.15
C GLY A 506 -0.41 10.19 7.38
N MET A 507 0.16 10.00 6.19
CA MET A 507 -0.40 9.18 5.11
C MET A 507 0.35 7.87 4.89
N ASP A 508 0.93 7.29 5.93
CA ASP A 508 1.55 5.95 5.90
C ASP A 508 0.54 4.84 5.53
N TRP A 509 -0.76 5.10 5.70
CA TRP A 509 -1.79 4.05 5.70
C TRP A 509 -2.47 3.80 4.35
N LYS A 510 -2.70 4.84 3.53
CA LYS A 510 -3.30 4.73 2.18
C LYS A 510 -2.48 3.80 1.25
N MET A 511 -1.22 3.57 1.63
CA MET A 511 -0.19 2.92 0.82
C MET A 511 0.01 1.43 1.16
N SER A 512 -0.86 0.84 1.99
CA SER A 512 -0.81 -0.60 2.30
C SER A 512 -1.30 -1.49 1.14
N SER A 513 -2.00 -0.92 0.16
CA SER A 513 -2.29 -1.55 -1.15
C SER A 513 -1.27 -1.03 -2.18
N ARG A 514 -0.54 -1.95 -2.81
CA ARG A 514 0.42 -1.63 -3.87
C ARG A 514 -0.33 -1.11 -5.11
N GLN A 515 -1.54 -1.60 -5.39
CA GLN A 515 -2.39 -1.10 -6.48
C GLN A 515 -2.77 0.38 -6.29
N TYR A 516 -3.33 0.76 -5.12
CA TYR A 516 -3.68 2.17 -4.85
C TYR A 516 -2.45 3.08 -4.86
N SER A 517 -1.36 2.66 -4.19
CA SER A 517 -0.08 3.39 -4.20
C SER A 517 0.41 3.63 -5.63
N ARG A 518 0.45 2.57 -6.45
CA ARG A 518 0.93 2.62 -7.82
C ARG A 518 0.09 3.56 -8.68
N ALA A 519 -1.24 3.51 -8.61
CA ALA A 519 -2.10 4.35 -9.43
C ALA A 519 -2.00 5.85 -9.08
N LEU A 520 -1.97 6.17 -7.78
CA LEU A 520 -1.76 7.53 -7.28
C LEU A 520 -0.37 8.07 -7.66
N LEU A 521 0.70 7.32 -7.34
CA LEU A 521 2.06 7.72 -7.70
C LEU A 521 2.27 7.78 -9.22
N ASN A 522 1.56 6.97 -10.01
CA ASN A 522 1.53 7.07 -11.47
C ASN A 522 1.02 8.44 -11.94
N VAL A 523 0.04 9.03 -11.26
CA VAL A 523 -0.44 10.38 -11.58
C VAL A 523 0.47 11.47 -11.05
N LEU A 524 1.02 11.33 -9.85
CA LEU A 524 2.03 12.26 -9.34
C LEU A 524 3.25 12.32 -10.28
N SER A 525 3.76 11.16 -10.71
CA SER A 525 4.78 11.04 -11.77
C SER A 525 4.37 11.72 -13.07
N ARG A 526 3.16 11.46 -13.59
CA ARG A 526 2.65 12.09 -14.83
C ARG A 526 2.48 13.61 -14.70
N LYS A 527 2.16 14.14 -13.51
CA LYS A 527 2.10 15.59 -13.23
C LYS A 527 3.52 16.18 -13.15
N LEU A 528 4.42 15.57 -12.37
CA LEU A 528 5.83 15.97 -12.22
C LEU A 528 6.58 16.01 -13.57
N LEU A 529 6.44 14.98 -14.41
CA LEU A 529 7.09 14.94 -15.73
C LEU A 529 6.56 16.04 -16.67
N LYS A 530 5.27 16.42 -16.55
CA LYS A 530 4.72 17.57 -17.30
C LYS A 530 5.32 18.88 -16.80
N ASP A 531 5.39 19.09 -15.49
CA ASP A 531 5.97 20.31 -14.90
C ASP A 531 7.47 20.45 -15.20
N GLU A 532 8.26 19.37 -15.12
CA GLU A 532 9.67 19.34 -15.55
C GLU A 532 9.79 19.67 -17.06
N SER A 533 8.92 19.13 -17.92
CA SER A 533 8.94 19.44 -19.37
C SER A 533 8.56 20.90 -19.70
N LEU A 534 7.65 21.51 -18.93
CA LEU A 534 7.31 22.92 -19.06
C LEU A 534 8.48 23.80 -18.61
N GLN A 535 9.13 23.49 -17.50
CA GLN A 535 10.30 24.23 -17.01
C GLN A 535 11.51 24.10 -17.96
N ALA A 536 11.71 22.96 -18.62
CA ALA A 536 12.75 22.80 -19.63
C ALA A 536 12.54 23.78 -20.81
N ASN A 537 11.32 23.84 -21.36
CA ASN A 537 10.98 24.75 -22.46
C ASN A 537 11.13 26.24 -22.10
N TYR A 538 10.89 26.62 -20.83
CA TYR A 538 11.10 27.99 -20.35
C TYR A 538 12.58 28.38 -20.14
N ASN A 539 13.52 27.43 -20.19
CA ASN A 539 14.96 27.67 -20.06
C ASN A 539 15.71 27.58 -21.41
N GLU A 540 15.00 27.34 -22.53
CA GLU A 540 15.54 27.34 -23.89
C GLU A 540 15.16 28.59 -24.72
N GLU A 541 14.42 29.54 -24.13
CA GLU A 541 14.16 30.91 -24.65
C GLU A 541 15.05 31.98 -23.99
#